data_AF-F8AB13-F1
#
_entry.id   AF-F8AB13-F1
#
_cell.length_a   1.000
_cell.length_b   1.000
_cell.length_c   1.000
_cell.angle_alpha   90.00
_cell.angle_beta   90.00
_cell.angle_gamma   90.00
#
_symmetry.space_group_name_H-M   'P 1'
#
loop_
_entity.id
_entity.type
_entity.pdbx_description
1 polymer ?
#
loop_
_entity_poly.entity_id
_entity_poly.type
_entity_poly.pdbx_seq_one_letter_code
_entity_poly.pdbx_strand_id
1 'polypeptide(L)'
;MSKENLPYQYEEKPASILITRRTFFKVTGVITAYIAIGGFAITNLVKKRNKYITMRQKGLYFDDKRRQQHKLPASYMNPGVKKFYEEFAGHPLSETAHQLLHTHHYYVRWQLGAQEVRHG
;
A
#
# COMPACT_ATOMS: atom_id res chain seq x y z
N MET A 1 41.04 -36.89 40.64
CA MET A 1 39.67 -36.85 40.08
C MET A 1 39.42 -38.20 39.41
N SER A 2 38.67 -39.10 40.07
CA SER A 2 38.36 -40.44 39.55
C SER A 2 37.42 -40.35 38.35
N LYS A 3 37.74 -41.08 37.27
CA LYS A 3 36.88 -41.15 36.08
C LYS A 3 35.65 -42.00 36.42
N GLU A 4 34.48 -41.38 36.45
CA GLU A 4 33.19 -42.04 36.65
C GLU A 4 32.82 -42.79 35.35
N ASN A 5 32.66 -44.12 35.42
CA ASN A 5 32.35 -44.95 34.26
C ASN A 5 30.85 -44.87 33.96
N LEU A 6 30.48 -43.98 33.04
CA LEU A 6 29.11 -43.89 32.52
C LEU A 6 28.75 -45.17 31.74
N PRO A 7 27.52 -45.71 31.87
CA PRO A 7 27.11 -47.00 31.29
C PRO A 7 26.89 -46.97 29.77
N TYR A 8 27.30 -45.91 29.08
CA TYR A 8 27.18 -45.76 27.64
C TYR A 8 28.43 -45.11 27.06
N GLN A 9 28.85 -45.61 25.89
CA GLN A 9 29.94 -45.04 25.12
C GLN A 9 29.35 -44.07 24.11
N TYR A 10 29.58 -42.76 24.32
CA TYR A 10 29.16 -41.73 23.39
C TYR A 10 30.10 -41.73 22.18
N GLU A 11 29.66 -42.34 21.08
CA GLU A 11 30.34 -42.21 19.79
C GLU A 11 29.73 -41.03 19.03
N GLU A 12 30.51 -39.98 18.84
CA GLU A 12 30.14 -38.91 17.92
C GLU A 12 29.97 -39.51 16.53
N LYS A 13 28.80 -39.31 15.91
CA LYS A 13 28.61 -39.66 14.51
C LYS A 13 29.67 -38.89 13.71
N PRO A 14 30.48 -39.56 12.86
CA PRO A 14 31.60 -38.89 12.22
C PRO A 14 31.08 -37.73 11.36
N ALA A 15 31.69 -36.55 11.52
CA ALA A 15 31.31 -35.32 10.81
C ALA A 15 31.29 -35.48 9.28
N SER A 16 31.98 -36.49 8.74
CA SER A 16 31.99 -36.87 7.33
C SER A 16 30.63 -37.40 6.81
N ILE A 17 29.79 -37.99 7.67
CA ILE A 17 28.41 -38.38 7.31
C ILE A 17 27.54 -37.13 7.13
N LEU A 18 27.82 -36.07 7.89
CA LEU A 18 27.12 -34.79 7.80
C LEU A 18 27.56 -33.95 6.58
N ILE A 19 28.81 -34.10 6.11
CA ILE A 19 29.39 -33.28 5.02
C ILE A 19 29.80 -34.15 3.81
N THR A 20 28.88 -34.98 3.30
CA THR A 20 29.05 -35.61 1.99
C THR A 20 28.52 -34.71 0.88
N ARG A 21 29.16 -34.66 -0.31
CA ARG A 21 28.73 -33.83 -1.47
C ARG A 21 27.24 -33.96 -1.80
N ARG A 22 26.70 -35.18 -1.73
CA ARG A 22 25.27 -35.47 -1.96
C ARG A 22 24.37 -34.94 -0.84
N THR A 23 24.82 -35.01 0.41
CA THR A 23 24.10 -34.49 1.58
C THR A 23 24.07 -32.95 1.53
N PHE A 24 25.16 -32.32 1.11
CA PHE A 24 25.24 -30.87 0.92
C PHE A 24 24.20 -30.34 -0.09
N PHE A 25 24.08 -30.97 -1.26
CA PHE A 25 23.07 -30.56 -2.26
C PHE A 25 21.63 -30.77 -1.77
N LYS A 26 21.37 -31.81 -0.96
CA LYS A 26 20.04 -32.03 -0.38
C LYS A 26 19.70 -30.96 0.66
N VAL A 27 20.62 -30.67 1.58
CA VAL A 27 20.39 -29.67 2.64
C VAL A 27 20.24 -28.27 2.04
N THR A 28 21.10 -27.90 1.09
CA THR A 28 20.99 -26.59 0.42
C THR A 28 19.71 -26.49 -0.40
N GLY A 29 19.32 -27.53 -1.13
CA GLY A 29 18.04 -27.59 -1.86
C GLY A 29 16.82 -27.45 -0.95
N VAL A 30 16.86 -28.07 0.24
CA VAL A 30 15.78 -27.94 1.23
C VAL A 30 15.72 -26.52 1.81
N ILE A 31 16.86 -25.93 2.17
CA ILE A 31 16.92 -24.56 2.71
C ILE A 31 16.42 -23.54 1.68
N THR A 32 16.86 -23.64 0.42
CA THR A 32 16.41 -22.72 -0.63
C THR A 32 14.92 -22.85 -0.89
N ALA A 33 14.37 -24.06 -0.86
CA ALA A 33 12.94 -24.28 -0.97
C ALA A 33 12.16 -23.61 0.19
N TYR A 34 12.62 -23.75 1.43
CA TYR A 34 11.99 -23.09 2.59
C TYR A 34 12.03 -21.56 2.49
N ILE A 35 13.18 -20.99 2.10
CA ILE A 35 13.32 -19.54 1.90
C ILE A 35 12.38 -19.07 0.78
N ALA A 36 12.28 -19.80 -0.32
CA ALA A 36 11.39 -19.46 -1.43
C ALA A 36 9.91 -19.49 -1.02
N ILE A 37 9.48 -20.52 -0.28
CA ILE A 37 8.11 -20.63 0.23
C ILE A 37 7.81 -19.49 1.22
N GLY A 38 8.73 -19.21 2.15
CA GLY A 38 8.60 -18.10 3.11
C GLY A 38 8.50 -16.75 2.40
N GLY A 39 9.38 -16.49 1.42
CA GLY A 39 9.34 -15.29 0.59
C GLY A 39 8.03 -15.14 -0.19
N PHE A 40 7.49 -16.24 -0.74
CA PHE A 40 6.20 -16.24 -1.41
C PHE A 40 5.04 -15.88 -0.46
N ALA A 41 5.02 -16.43 0.76
CA ALA A 41 4.00 -16.10 1.76
C ALA A 41 4.04 -14.61 2.17
N ILE A 42 5.24 -14.08 2.44
CA ILE A 42 5.44 -12.68 2.83
C ILE A 42 5.03 -11.74 1.68
N THR A 43 5.45 -12.02 0.46
CA THR A 43 5.09 -11.19 -0.71
C THR A 43 3.58 -11.20 -0.96
N ASN A 44 2.91 -12.34 -0.77
CA ASN A 44 1.45 -12.42 -0.87
C ASN A 44 0.73 -11.59 0.20
N LEU A 45 1.21 -11.61 1.44
CA LEU A 45 0.66 -10.78 2.52
C LEU A 45 0.84 -9.28 2.20
N VAL A 46 2.05 -8.91 1.78
CA VAL A 46 2.38 -7.54 1.38
C VAL A 46 1.50 -7.05 0.23
N LYS A 47 1.26 -7.87 -0.80
CA LYS A 47 0.39 -7.51 -1.94
C LYS A 47 -1.08 -7.36 -1.52
N LYS A 48 -1.56 -8.18 -0.57
CA LYS A 48 -2.95 -8.11 -0.09
C LYS A 48 -3.25 -6.86 0.75
N ARG A 49 -2.22 -6.23 1.34
CA ARG A 49 -2.40 -5.06 2.24
C ARG A 49 -3.27 -3.94 1.63
N ASN A 50 -3.10 -3.68 0.32
CA ASN A 50 -3.75 -2.57 -0.37
C ASN A 50 -4.97 -3.00 -1.19
N LYS A 51 -5.47 -4.23 -1.04
CA LYS A 51 -6.53 -4.79 -1.89
C LYS A 51 -7.76 -3.88 -1.97
N TYR A 52 -8.23 -3.35 -0.84
CA TYR A 52 -9.43 -2.49 -0.85
C TYR A 52 -9.19 -1.10 -1.45
N ILE A 53 -7.98 -0.55 -1.28
CA ILE A 53 -7.61 0.73 -1.88
C ILE A 53 -7.58 0.59 -3.41
N THR A 54 -6.93 -0.47 -3.91
CA THR A 54 -6.83 -0.71 -5.36
C THR A 54 -8.19 -1.04 -5.98
N MET A 55 -9.08 -1.75 -5.27
CA MET A 55 -10.45 -1.98 -5.73
C MET A 55 -11.25 -0.68 -5.86
N ARG A 56 -11.15 0.24 -4.89
CA ARG A 56 -11.80 1.56 -4.97
C ARG A 56 -11.26 2.39 -6.13
N GLN A 57 -9.93 2.45 -6.26
CA GLN A 57 -9.27 3.13 -7.39
C GLN A 57 -9.75 2.57 -8.73
N LYS A 58 -9.83 1.24 -8.85
CA LYS A 58 -10.30 0.58 -10.07
C LYS A 58 -11.75 0.98 -10.43
N GLY A 59 -12.61 1.14 -9.43
CA GLY A 59 -13.97 1.67 -9.63
C GLY A 59 -13.97 3.08 -10.21
N LEU A 60 -13.21 4.00 -9.58
CA LEU A 60 -13.08 5.37 -10.08
C LEU A 60 -12.55 5.43 -11.52
N TYR A 61 -11.52 4.65 -11.84
CA TYR A 61 -10.96 4.60 -13.20
C TYR A 61 -11.93 3.97 -14.22
N PHE A 62 -12.84 3.10 -13.79
CA PHE A 62 -13.87 2.56 -14.66
C PHE A 62 -14.91 3.63 -15.02
N ASP A 63 -15.33 4.43 -14.05
CA ASP A 63 -16.26 5.54 -14.28
C ASP A 63 -15.61 6.65 -15.13
N ASP A 64 -14.32 6.93 -14.92
CA ASP A 64 -13.56 7.86 -15.77
C ASP A 64 -13.50 7.39 -17.23
N LYS A 65 -13.24 6.09 -17.48
CA LYS A 65 -13.30 5.53 -18.84
C LYS A 65 -14.68 5.67 -19.47
N ARG A 66 -15.75 5.50 -18.69
CA ARG A 66 -17.12 5.75 -19.18
C ARG A 66 -17.30 7.20 -19.58
N ARG A 67 -16.80 8.15 -18.78
CA ARG A 67 -16.82 9.59 -19.10
C ARG A 67 -16.03 9.92 -20.36
N GLN A 68 -14.87 9.28 -20.57
CA GLN A 68 -14.08 9.39 -21.80
C GLN A 68 -14.87 8.92 -23.03
N GLN A 69 -15.59 7.80 -22.94
CA GLN A 69 -16.47 7.31 -24.01
C GLN A 69 -17.59 8.30 -24.34
N HIS A 70 -18.13 8.99 -23.33
CA HIS A 70 -19.11 10.07 -23.51
C HIS A 70 -18.49 11.41 -23.93
N LYS A 71 -17.20 11.48 -24.27
CA LYS A 71 -16.47 12.70 -24.67
C LYS A 71 -16.47 13.80 -23.60
N LEU A 72 -16.56 13.42 -22.31
CA LEU A 72 -16.52 14.33 -21.15
C LEU A 72 -15.38 14.00 -20.16
N PRO A 73 -14.11 13.84 -20.63
CA PRO A 73 -12.99 13.44 -19.78
C PRO A 73 -12.49 14.55 -18.84
N ALA A 74 -12.72 15.82 -19.17
CA ALA A 74 -12.18 16.95 -18.43
C ALA A 74 -13.27 17.73 -17.69
N SER A 75 -12.92 18.32 -16.54
CA SER A 75 -13.86 19.05 -15.68
C SER A 75 -14.51 20.26 -16.35
N TYR A 76 -13.77 20.98 -17.21
CA TYR A 76 -14.30 22.15 -17.93
C TYR A 76 -15.33 21.79 -19.01
N MET A 77 -15.34 20.52 -19.47
CA MET A 77 -16.31 20.04 -20.44
C MET A 77 -17.67 19.71 -19.79
N ASN A 78 -17.77 19.72 -18.45
CA ASN A 78 -19.01 19.41 -17.75
C ASN A 78 -20.09 20.47 -18.08
N PRO A 79 -21.22 20.08 -18.71
CA PRO A 79 -22.25 21.03 -19.13
C PRO A 79 -22.87 21.80 -17.96
N GLY A 80 -23.03 21.17 -16.79
CA GLY A 80 -23.58 21.85 -15.61
C GLY A 80 -22.65 22.92 -15.04
N VAL A 81 -21.34 22.65 -15.06
CA VAL A 81 -20.32 23.63 -14.63
C VAL A 81 -20.25 24.78 -15.62
N LYS A 82 -20.27 24.48 -16.93
CA LYS A 82 -20.26 25.50 -17.97
C LYS A 82 -21.47 26.43 -17.85
N LYS A 83 -22.67 25.87 -17.65
CA LYS A 83 -23.90 26.64 -17.43
C LYS A 83 -23.83 27.52 -16.18
N PHE A 84 -23.30 27.00 -15.07
CA PHE A 84 -23.12 27.78 -13.84
C PHE A 84 -22.24 29.02 -14.04
N TYR A 85 -21.14 28.88 -14.79
CA TYR A 85 -20.29 30.03 -15.11
C TYR A 85 -20.96 30.97 -16.13
N GLU A 86 -21.57 30.44 -17.19
CA GLU A 86 -22.25 31.27 -18.21
C GLU A 86 -23.41 32.11 -17.66
N GLU A 87 -24.20 31.55 -16.75
CA GLU A 87 -25.43 32.19 -16.26
C GLU A 87 -25.25 32.96 -14.94
N PHE A 88 -24.28 32.60 -14.11
CA PHE A 88 -24.20 33.12 -12.74
C PHE A 88 -22.80 33.60 -12.34
N ALA A 89 -21.79 32.71 -12.34
CA ALA A 89 -20.47 33.05 -11.81
C ALA A 89 -19.58 33.85 -12.81
N GLY A 90 -19.98 33.97 -14.07
CA GLY A 90 -19.22 34.62 -15.12
C GLY A 90 -18.04 33.76 -15.58
N HIS A 91 -16.84 34.06 -15.09
CA HIS A 91 -15.60 33.35 -15.45
C HIS A 91 -14.87 32.83 -14.21
N PRO A 92 -13.95 31.85 -14.36
CA PRO A 92 -13.08 31.47 -13.27
C PRO A 92 -12.35 32.69 -12.71
N LEU A 93 -12.25 32.79 -11.38
CA LEU A 93 -11.65 33.93 -10.68
C LEU A 93 -12.38 35.27 -10.85
N SER A 94 -13.66 35.28 -11.24
CA SER A 94 -14.49 36.48 -11.12
C SER A 94 -14.69 36.89 -9.65
N GLU A 95 -15.16 38.12 -9.42
CA GLU A 95 -15.48 38.60 -8.06
C GLU A 95 -16.51 37.71 -7.36
N THR A 96 -17.59 37.34 -8.06
CA THR A 96 -18.64 36.45 -7.53
C THR A 96 -18.10 35.05 -7.25
N ALA A 97 -17.26 34.49 -8.13
CA ALA A 97 -16.60 33.22 -7.89
C ALA A 97 -15.57 33.28 -6.75
N HIS A 98 -14.92 34.42 -6.55
CA HIS A 98 -14.01 34.62 -5.42
C HIS A 98 -14.76 34.61 -4.09
N GLN A 99 -15.82 35.40 -3.99
CA GLN A 99 -16.61 35.51 -2.76
C GLN A 99 -17.30 34.20 -2.37
N LEU A 100 -17.73 33.39 -3.34
CA LEU A 100 -18.49 32.16 -3.08
C LEU A 100 -17.62 30.89 -3.02
N LEU A 101 -16.62 30.76 -3.90
CA LEU A 101 -15.88 29.51 -4.08
C LEU A 101 -14.48 29.54 -3.45
N HIS A 102 -13.98 30.70 -3.05
CA HIS A 102 -12.69 30.81 -2.37
C HIS A 102 -12.89 31.02 -0.88
N THR A 103 -11.89 30.60 -0.09
CA THR A 103 -11.86 30.82 1.35
C THR A 103 -10.63 31.64 1.68
N HIS A 104 -10.74 32.53 2.67
CA HIS A 104 -9.63 33.40 3.09
C HIS A 104 -8.71 32.78 4.14
N HIS A 105 -8.87 31.49 4.46
CA HIS A 105 -8.18 30.89 5.60
C HIS A 105 -6.93 30.13 5.19
N TYR A 106 -5.79 30.60 5.69
CA TYR A 106 -4.56 29.81 5.78
C TYR A 106 -4.44 29.28 7.21
N TYR A 107 -4.94 28.07 7.44
CA TYR A 107 -4.75 27.43 8.75
C TYR A 107 -3.30 27.01 8.88
N VAL A 108 -2.61 27.57 9.86
CA VAL A 108 -1.27 27.16 10.18
C VAL A 108 -1.32 25.75 10.76
N ARG A 109 -0.69 24.79 10.07
CA ARG A 109 -0.83 23.34 10.35
C ARG A 109 -0.59 22.94 11.82
N TRP A 110 0.30 23.64 12.53
CA TRP A 110 0.57 23.34 13.94
C TRP A 110 -0.53 23.82 14.91
N GLN A 111 -1.40 24.75 14.48
CA GLN A 111 -2.50 25.28 15.28
C GLN A 111 -3.75 24.38 15.23
N LEU A 112 -3.88 23.52 14.21
CA LEU A 112 -5.02 22.62 14.03
C LEU A 112 -5.12 21.51 15.10
N GLY A 113 -4.02 21.18 15.78
CA GLY A 113 -4.02 20.21 16.87
C GLY A 113 -4.27 20.79 18.27
N ALA A 114 -4.29 22.13 18.39
CA ALA A 114 -4.35 22.82 19.68
C ALA A 114 -5.76 23.30 20.07
N GLN A 115 -6.71 23.29 19.12
CA GLN A 115 -8.07 23.78 19.33
C GLN A 115 -9.06 22.63 19.10
N GLU A 116 -9.68 22.12 20.16
CA GLU A 116 -10.93 21.36 20.04
C GLU A 116 -12.01 22.29 19.50
N VAL A 117 -12.26 22.23 18.20
CA VAL A 117 -13.33 23.00 17.58
C VAL A 117 -14.65 22.31 17.89
N ARG A 118 -15.43 22.88 18.82
CA ARG A 118 -16.83 22.49 19.04
C ARG A 118 -17.66 22.95 17.84
N HIS A 119 -18.04 22.01 16.98
CA HIS A 119 -19.07 22.25 15.97
C HIS A 119 -20.43 22.22 16.68
N GLY A 120 -21.08 23.40 16.76
CA GLY A 120 -22.48 23.55 17.15
C GLY A 120 -23.41 23.45 15.94
#